data_AF-U7QTS5-F1
#
_entry.id   AF-U7QTS5-F1
#
_cell.length_a   1.000
_cell.length_b   1.000
_cell.length_c   1.000
_cell.angle_alpha   90.00
_cell.angle_beta   90.00
_cell.angle_gamma   90.00
#
_symmetry.space_group_name_H-M   'P 1'
#
loop_
_entity.id
_entity.type
_entity.pdbx_description
1 polymer ?
#
loop_
_entity_poly.entity_id
_entity_poly.type
_entity_poly.pdbx_seq_one_letter_code
_entity_poly.pdbx_strand_id
1 'polypeptide(L)' 'MSKQMILKAQTNMIGSMSQTELNITETEWRGMTDEEQQQIINESLSNVVDIWVEVVDEDENE' A
#
# COMPACT_ATOMS: atom_id res chain seq x y z
N MET A 1 6.39 22.09 -13.38
CA MET A 1 6.34 21.36 -12.10
C MET A 1 5.97 19.93 -12.41
N SER A 2 6.78 18.96 -11.97
CA SER A 2 6.44 17.54 -12.11
C SER A 2 5.43 17.15 -11.02
N LYS A 3 4.49 16.25 -11.32
CA LYS A 3 3.45 15.83 -10.36
C LYS A 3 4.07 14.90 -9.32
N GLN A 4 3.58 14.96 -8.09
CA GLN A 4 3.95 14.00 -7.04
C GLN A 4 3.18 12.69 -7.21
N MET A 5 3.82 11.56 -6.88
CA MET A 5 3.22 10.24 -6.93
C MET A 5 2.64 9.85 -5.56
N ILE A 6 1.46 9.22 -5.59
CA ILE A 6 0.79 8.66 -4.43
C ILE A 6 0.58 7.17 -4.64
N LEU A 7 0.86 6.37 -3.63
CA LEU A 7 0.49 4.97 -3.59
C LEU A 7 -0.91 4.86 -2.99
N LYS A 8 -1.79 4.10 -3.64
CA LYS A 8 -3.13 3.78 -3.13
C LYS A 8 -3.23 2.27 -2.95
N ALA A 9 -3.71 1.85 -1.80
CA ALA A 9 -4.07 0.46 -1.54
C ALA A 9 -5.56 0.38 -1.21
N GLN A 10 -6.22 -0.65 -1.75
CA GLN A 10 -7.59 -0.97 -1.44
C GLN A 10 -7.68 -2.46 -1.14
N THR A 11 -8.37 -2.81 -0.05
CA THR A 11 -8.65 -4.21 0.28
C THR A 11 -9.84 -4.72 -0.54
N ASN A 12 -10.15 -6.02 -0.44
CA ASN A 12 -11.35 -6.61 -1.05
C ASN A 12 -12.67 -6.08 -0.47
N MET A 13 -12.62 -5.28 0.61
CA MET A 13 -13.78 -4.60 1.18
C MET A 13 -14.05 -3.27 0.45
N ILE A 14 -15.27 -3.11 -0.07
CA ILE A 14 -15.72 -1.85 -0.68
C ILE A 14 -15.65 -0.74 0.37
N GLY A 15 -14.94 0.34 0.05
CA GLY A 15 -14.79 1.52 0.92
C GLY A 15 -13.52 1.55 1.77
N SER A 16 -12.71 0.50 1.78
CA SER A 16 -11.40 0.48 2.44
C SER A 16 -10.31 0.93 1.44
N MET A 17 -10.10 2.25 1.32
CA MET A 17 -9.01 2.83 0.54
C MET A 17 -8.06 3.60 1.46
N SER A 18 -6.79 3.23 1.44
CA SER A 18 -5.70 3.93 2.13
C SER A 18 -4.69 4.46 1.09
N GLN A 19 -4.00 5.55 1.41
CA GLN A 19 -3.01 6.14 0.51
C GLN A 19 -1.83 6.76 1.26
N THR A 20 -0.66 6.79 0.61
CA THR A 20 0.54 7.47 1.12
C THR A 20 1.30 8.18 -0.01
N GLU A 21 2.02 9.24 0.32
CA GLU A 21 2.89 9.96 -0.60
C GLU A 21 4.22 9.23 -0.76
N LEU A 22 4.72 9.12 -2.00
CA LEU A 22 5.97 8.41 -2.29
C LEU A 22 7.20 9.32 -2.32
N ASN A 23 7.04 10.64 -2.14
CA ASN A 23 8.09 11.65 -2.31
C ASN A 23 8.86 11.53 -3.63
N ILE A 24 8.21 11.02 -4.67
CA ILE A 24 8.76 10.78 -6.00
C ILE A 24 7.92 11.54 -7.01
N THR A 25 8.58 12.16 -7.98
CA THR A 25 7.91 12.85 -9.08
C THR A 25 7.53 11.88 -10.20
N GLU A 26 6.53 12.26 -11.01
CA GLU A 26 6.10 11.49 -12.18
C GLU A 26 7.26 11.21 -13.16
N THR A 27 8.20 12.15 -13.28
CA THR A 27 9.36 12.00 -14.17
C THR A 27 10.33 10.94 -13.66
N GLU A 28 10.62 10.94 -12.36
CA GLU A 28 11.48 9.94 -11.71
C GLU A 28 10.82 8.56 -11.81
N TRP A 29 9.52 8.46 -11.52
CA TRP A 29 8.76 7.20 -11.63
C TRP A 29 8.83 6.60 -13.03
N ARG A 30 8.62 7.42 -14.08
CA ARG A 30 8.68 6.96 -15.48
C ARG A 30 10.08 6.57 -15.94
N GLY A 31 11.12 7.01 -15.24
CA GLY A 31 12.51 6.66 -15.53
C GLY A 31 12.96 5.36 -14.87
N MET A 32 12.17 4.82 -13.93
CA MET A 32 12.47 3.58 -13.19
C MET A 32 12.04 2.34 -13.97
N THR A 33 12.79 1.27 -13.79
CA THR A 33 12.41 -0.09 -14.19
C THR A 33 11.23 -0.61 -13.38
N ASP A 34 10.57 -1.65 -13.88
CA ASP A 34 9.46 -2.31 -13.17
C ASP A 34 9.93 -2.88 -11.82
N GLU A 35 11.17 -3.36 -11.73
CA GLU A 35 11.75 -3.89 -10.48
C GLU A 35 11.94 -2.79 -9.42
N GLU A 36 12.50 -1.63 -9.82
CA GLU A 36 12.67 -0.47 -8.92
C GLU A 36 11.32 0.07 -8.44
N GLN A 37 10.34 0.16 -9.35
CA GLN A 37 8.97 0.56 -9.00
C GLN A 37 8.34 -0.42 -8.00
N GLN A 38 8.52 -1.73 -8.23
CA GLN A 38 7.98 -2.76 -7.35
C GLN A 38 8.62 -2.72 -5.95
N GLN A 39 9.93 -2.44 -5.86
CA GLN A 39 10.61 -2.26 -4.59
C GLN A 39 10.00 -1.12 -3.78
N ILE A 40 9.81 0.06 -4.40
CA ILE A 40 9.21 1.24 -3.75
C ILE A 40 7.79 0.95 -3.27
N ILE A 41 6.99 0.24 -4.09
CA ILE A 41 5.63 -0.17 -3.72
C ILE A 41 5.68 -1.08 -2.48
N ASN A 42 6.55 -2.08 -2.47
CA ASN A 42 6.66 -3.04 -1.36
C ASN A 42 7.10 -2.37 -0.06
N GLU A 43 8.09 -1.47 -0.12
CA GLU A 43 8.53 -0.69 1.03
C GLU A 43 7.39 0.18 1.59
N SER A 44 6.63 0.82 0.68
CA SER A 44 5.54 1.72 1.06
C SER A 44 4.27 0.99 1.50
N LEU A 45 4.07 -0.27 1.09
CA LEU A 45 2.90 -1.08 1.45
C LEU A 45 2.76 -1.24 2.96
N SER A 46 3.89 -1.42 3.66
CA SER A 46 3.95 -1.51 5.12
C SER A 46 3.42 -0.26 5.84
N ASN A 47 3.46 0.91 5.20
CA ASN A 47 2.94 2.16 5.76
C ASN A 47 1.43 2.34 5.52
N VAL A 48 0.84 1.56 4.61
CA VAL A 48 -0.54 1.73 4.15
C VAL A 48 -1.44 0.60 4.67
N VAL A 49 -0.87 -0.58 4.89
CA VAL A 49 -1.61 -1.78 5.28
C VAL A 49 -0.95 -2.41 6.48
N ASP A 50 -1.70 -2.54 7.58
CA ASP A 50 -1.35 -3.40 8.70
C ASP A 50 -2.01 -4.77 8.47
N ILE A 51 -1.22 -5.84 8.47
CA ILE A 51 -1.68 -7.21 8.23
C ILE A 51 -1.14 -8.07 9.36
N TRP A 52 -2.04 -8.64 10.15
CA TRP A 52 -1.70 -9.53 11.26
C TRP A 52 -2.61 -10.77 11.26
N VAL A 53 -2.18 -11.80 11.98
CA VAL A 53 -2.94 -13.03 12.24
C VAL A 53 -3.40 -12.99 13.69
N GLU A 54 -4.69 -13.25 13.92
CA GLU A 54 -5.29 -13.32 15.25
C GLU A 54 -5.82 -14.74 15.50
N VAL A 55 -5.69 -15.23 16.74
CA VAL A 55 -6.31 -16.49 17.16
C VAL A 55 -7.79 -16.22 17.38
N VAL A 56 -8.66 -16.97 16.69
CA VAL A 56 -10.11 -16.88 16.90
C VAL A 56 -10.49 -17.94 17.92
N ASP A 57 -10.89 -17.52 19.13
CA ASP A 57 -11.46 -18.43 20.13
C ASP A 57 -12.89 -18.81 19.69
N GLU A 58 -13.18 -20.11 19.58
CA GLU A 58 -14.49 -20.65 19.12
C GLU A 58 -15.58 -20.66 20.20
N ASP A 59 -15.42 -19.97 21.32
CA ASP A 59 -16.30 -20.11 22.48
C ASP A 59 -17.33 -18.97 22.63
N GLU A 60 -18.38 -18.99 21.80
CA GLU A 60 -19.69 -18.42 22.16
C GLU A 60 -20.82 -19.36 21.69
N ASN A 61 -20.98 -20.48 22.40
CA ASN A 61 -22.24 -21.23 22.47
C ASN A 61 -22.43 -21.73 23.91
N GLU A 62 -22.79 -20.82 24.83
CA GLU A 62 -23.52 -21.15 26.07
C GLU A 62 -24.89 -20.48 26.08
#